data_AF-V9P5C1-F1
#
_entry.id   AF-V9P5C1-F1
#
_cell.length_a   1.000
_cell.length_b   1.000
_cell.length_c   1.000
_cell.angle_alpha   90.00
_cell.angle_beta   90.00
_cell.angle_gamma   90.00
#
_symmetry.space_group_name_H-M   'P 1'
#
loop_
_entity.id
_entity.type
_entity.pdbx_description
1 polymer ?
#
loop_
_entity_poly.entity_id
_entity_poly.type
_entity_poly.pdbx_seq_one_letter_code
_entity_poly.pdbx_strand_id
1 'polypeptide(L)'
;LAQDCSEELKFMVMAKPSKDEPSKNDINIKLGYYDINMYQKSGATEISINDHTLSMEQLPYKSFGEPAVEIFKTETGVSLVAPDFGIENINYDQGNVQVRPTLTMKGELCGICGRNDDQFVQDFRRPDGSVAKDAASHIHSWILPSQSCTEGCNLKHTLVKLEDEIYGEKSKCYNVHPVLRCSKQCRAIKTVNVPIGFHCLPYDSAMDLVEGQTYLDKPEDITEIVQAHTACACESCSS
;
A
#
# COMPACT_ATOMS: atom_id res chain seq x y z
N LEU A 1 1.63 5.12 0.38
CA LEU A 1 2.41 6.04 -0.48
C LEU A 1 3.88 5.88 -0.17
N ALA A 2 4.31 6.36 1.00
CA ALA A 2 5.68 6.27 1.49
C ALA A 2 5.65 6.01 3.00
N GLN A 3 6.66 5.34 3.53
CA GLN A 3 6.88 5.16 4.95
C GLN A 3 8.37 5.16 5.26
N ASP A 4 8.70 5.43 6.52
CA ASP A 4 10.03 5.20 7.07
C ASP A 4 10.31 3.69 7.14
N CYS A 5 11.41 3.26 6.56
CA CYS A 5 11.86 1.87 6.55
C CYS A 5 13.22 1.71 7.25
N SER A 6 13.65 2.70 8.02
CA SER A 6 14.79 2.61 8.93
C SER A 6 14.47 1.71 10.13
N GLU A 7 15.42 1.58 11.06
CA GLU A 7 15.23 0.79 12.29
C GLU A 7 14.08 1.30 13.17
N GLU A 8 13.74 2.59 13.06
CA GLU A 8 12.65 3.23 13.79
C GLU A 8 11.60 3.72 12.80
N LEU A 9 10.40 3.12 12.80
CA LEU A 9 9.28 3.57 11.95
C LEU A 9 8.73 4.91 12.45
N LYS A 10 9.29 6.04 11.98
CA LYS A 10 8.85 7.38 12.42
C LYS A 10 7.57 7.84 11.76
N PHE A 11 7.35 7.46 10.50
CA PHE A 11 6.15 7.86 9.78
C PHE A 11 5.62 6.82 8.79
N MET A 12 4.32 6.92 8.50
CA MET A 12 3.67 6.21 7.41
C MET A 12 2.61 7.10 6.75
N VAL A 13 2.67 7.25 5.42
CA VAL A 13 1.69 7.98 4.62
C VAL A 13 0.93 7.00 3.73
N MET A 14 -0.35 6.82 4.00
CA MET A 14 -1.27 5.98 3.24
C MET A 14 -2.24 6.85 2.44
N ALA A 15 -2.67 6.35 1.29
CA ALA A 15 -3.67 6.99 0.45
C ALA A 15 -4.75 5.99 0.06
N LYS A 16 -5.96 6.51 -0.12
CA LYS A 16 -7.10 5.77 -0.66
C LYS A 16 -7.92 6.70 -1.55
N PRO A 17 -8.70 6.16 -2.50
CA PRO A 17 -9.69 6.96 -3.21
C PRO A 17 -10.65 7.61 -2.21
N SER A 18 -10.99 8.88 -2.42
CA SER A 18 -11.89 9.59 -1.53
C SER A 18 -13.29 8.98 -1.54
N LYS A 19 -13.94 8.96 -0.38
CA LYS A 19 -15.32 8.44 -0.27
C LYS A 19 -16.32 9.32 -1.00
N ASP A 20 -16.14 10.64 -0.91
CA ASP A 20 -17.04 11.63 -1.50
C ASP A 20 -16.68 11.90 -2.98
N GLU A 21 -15.38 11.89 -3.31
CA GLU A 21 -14.89 12.19 -4.66
C GLU A 21 -13.87 11.14 -5.14
N PRO A 22 -14.31 9.97 -5.68
CA PRO A 22 -13.43 8.83 -5.98
C PRO A 22 -12.28 9.09 -6.98
N SER A 23 -12.29 10.21 -7.70
CA SER A 23 -11.18 10.67 -8.56
C SER A 23 -10.04 11.36 -7.79
N LYS A 24 -10.29 11.75 -6.54
CA LYS A 24 -9.34 12.38 -5.61
C LYS A 24 -8.87 11.37 -4.56
N ASN A 25 -7.78 11.71 -3.87
CA ASN A 25 -7.25 10.89 -2.79
C ASN A 25 -7.57 11.48 -1.42
N ASP A 26 -7.93 10.62 -0.48
CA ASP A 26 -7.83 10.90 0.95
C ASP A 26 -6.52 10.27 1.45
N ILE A 27 -5.86 10.93 2.40
CA ILE A 27 -4.63 10.43 3.01
C ILE A 27 -4.77 10.26 4.52
N ASN A 28 -4.06 9.24 5.02
CA ASN A 28 -3.84 9.01 6.44
C ASN A 28 -2.33 9.04 6.71
N ILE A 29 -1.94 9.83 7.69
CA ILE A 29 -0.54 10.07 8.06
C ILE A 29 -0.40 9.64 9.52
N LYS A 30 0.48 8.67 9.77
CA LYS A 30 0.86 8.25 11.12
C LYS A 30 2.22 8.82 11.47
N LEU A 31 2.31 9.57 12.56
CA LEU A 31 3.55 10.17 13.10
C LEU A 31 3.61 9.93 14.60
N GLY A 32 4.35 8.90 15.05
CA GLY A 32 4.34 8.50 16.46
C GLY A 32 2.92 8.21 16.97
N TYR A 33 2.41 9.04 17.88
CA TYR A 33 1.04 8.94 18.43
C TYR A 33 -0.01 9.74 17.65
N TYR A 34 0.38 10.50 16.63
CA TYR A 34 -0.55 11.26 15.80
C TYR A 34 -1.11 10.39 14.67
N ASP A 35 -2.43 10.33 14.58
CA ASP A 35 -3.20 9.82 13.45
C ASP A 35 -3.89 11.01 12.75
N ILE A 36 -3.34 11.44 11.61
CA ILE A 36 -3.78 12.65 10.91
C ILE A 36 -4.44 12.23 9.61
N ASN A 37 -5.67 12.68 9.40
CA ASN A 37 -6.39 12.44 8.15
C ASN A 37 -6.59 13.76 7.41
N MET A 38 -6.30 13.76 6.10
CA MET A 38 -6.63 14.86 5.21
C MET A 38 -7.48 14.29 4.07
N TYR A 39 -8.69 14.80 3.91
CA TYR A 39 -9.67 14.18 3.03
C TYR A 39 -10.57 15.22 2.37
N GLN A 40 -11.20 14.83 1.28
CA GLN A 40 -12.23 15.65 0.64
C GLN A 40 -13.59 15.33 1.24
N LYS A 41 -14.35 16.37 1.55
CA LYS A 41 -15.74 16.25 1.95
C LYS A 41 -16.56 17.35 1.29
N SER A 42 -17.57 16.96 0.53
CA SER A 42 -18.47 17.91 -0.14
C SER A 42 -17.74 19.02 -0.94
N GLY A 43 -16.64 18.70 -1.61
CA GLY A 43 -15.84 19.65 -2.40
C GLY A 43 -14.84 20.49 -1.62
N ALA A 44 -14.69 20.29 -0.30
CA ALA A 44 -13.74 21.00 0.54
C ALA A 44 -12.70 20.05 1.15
N THR A 45 -11.51 20.59 1.43
CA THR A 45 -10.46 19.91 2.19
C THR A 45 -10.78 19.98 3.69
N GLU A 46 -10.83 18.81 4.32
CA GLU A 46 -11.04 18.63 5.76
C GLU A 46 -9.82 17.95 6.39
N ILE A 47 -9.58 18.23 7.68
CA ILE A 47 -8.51 17.61 8.46
C ILE A 47 -9.07 17.05 9.76
N SER A 48 -8.56 15.89 10.20
CA SER A 48 -8.68 15.45 11.58
C SER A 48 -7.33 15.03 12.16
N ILE A 49 -7.18 15.21 13.47
CA ILE A 49 -6.04 14.71 14.25
C ILE A 49 -6.61 13.86 15.38
N ASN A 50 -6.21 12.59 15.47
CA ASN A 50 -6.65 11.63 16.49
C ASN A 50 -8.20 11.58 16.59
N ASP A 51 -8.88 11.48 15.44
CA ASP A 51 -10.35 11.50 15.31
C ASP A 51 -11.05 12.83 15.65
N HIS A 52 -10.32 13.87 16.04
CA HIS A 52 -10.87 15.21 16.23
C HIS A 52 -10.73 16.03 14.95
N THR A 53 -11.86 16.41 14.34
CA THR A 53 -11.89 17.31 13.19
C THR A 53 -11.40 18.71 13.57
N LEU A 54 -10.50 19.26 12.77
CA LEU A 54 -10.03 20.64 12.87
C LEU A 54 -10.74 21.51 11.82
N SER A 55 -11.30 22.63 12.26
CA SER A 55 -11.74 23.70 11.35
C SER A 55 -10.53 24.38 10.72
N MET A 56 -10.67 24.81 9.46
CA MET A 56 -9.66 25.61 8.76
C MET A 56 -9.33 26.93 9.47
N GLU A 57 -10.19 27.41 10.37
CA GLU A 57 -9.99 28.60 11.21
C GLU A 57 -9.02 28.35 12.38
N GLN A 58 -8.80 27.08 12.73
CA GLN A 58 -7.88 26.68 13.80
C GLN A 58 -6.45 26.52 13.30
N LEU A 59 -6.19 26.78 12.00
CA LEU A 59 -4.86 26.76 11.42
C LEU A 59 -4.21 28.15 11.50
N PRO A 60 -2.89 28.24 11.76
CA PRO A 60 -1.95 27.12 11.89
C PRO A 60 -2.12 26.35 13.20
N TYR A 61 -2.11 25.02 13.11
CA TYR A 61 -2.03 24.12 14.26
C TYR A 61 -0.57 23.87 14.58
N LYS A 62 -0.22 23.87 15.87
CA LYS A 62 1.07 23.43 16.38
C LYS A 62 0.85 22.51 17.57
N SER A 63 1.52 21.35 17.58
CA SER A 63 1.48 20.45 18.73
C SER A 63 2.03 21.11 19.99
N PHE A 64 1.50 20.70 21.15
CA PHE A 64 2.00 21.16 22.45
C PHE A 64 3.24 20.38 22.93
N GLY A 65 3.42 19.15 22.46
CA GLY A 65 4.54 18.27 22.82
C GLY A 65 5.58 18.14 21.72
N GLU A 66 6.74 17.59 22.11
CA GLU A 66 7.81 17.17 21.21
C GLU A 66 7.67 15.68 20.85
N PRO A 67 7.97 15.27 19.60
CA PRO A 67 8.44 16.13 18.52
C PRO A 67 7.32 16.99 17.91
N ALA A 68 7.67 18.19 17.47
CA ALA A 68 6.70 19.16 16.96
C ALA A 68 6.03 18.71 15.64
N VAL A 69 4.71 18.92 15.55
CA VAL A 69 3.92 18.79 14.32
C VAL A 69 3.18 20.10 14.08
N GLU A 70 3.40 20.68 12.91
CA GLU A 70 2.79 21.93 12.49
C GLU A 70 1.96 21.72 11.23
N ILE A 71 0.75 22.29 11.19
CA ILE A 71 -0.14 22.22 10.03
C ILE A 71 -0.59 23.61 9.66
N PHE A 72 -0.43 23.96 8.39
CA PHE A 72 -0.73 25.27 7.84
C PHE A 72 -1.81 25.16 6.77
N LYS A 73 -2.64 26.20 6.67
CA LYS A 73 -3.52 26.40 5.52
C LYS A 73 -2.68 26.88 4.33
N THR A 74 -2.91 26.31 3.15
CA THR A 74 -2.41 26.84 1.87
C THR A 74 -3.56 27.48 1.09
N GLU A 75 -3.29 28.00 -0.11
CA GLU A 75 -4.31 28.64 -0.95
C GLU A 75 -5.47 27.68 -1.27
N THR A 76 -5.14 26.43 -1.60
CA THR A 76 -6.08 25.42 -2.11
C THR A 76 -6.18 24.17 -1.23
N GLY A 77 -5.37 24.07 -0.17
CA GLY A 77 -5.33 22.91 0.71
C GLY A 77 -4.59 23.16 2.01
N VAL A 78 -3.77 22.19 2.41
CA VAL A 78 -3.09 22.15 3.71
C VAL A 78 -1.68 21.60 3.59
N SER A 79 -0.81 22.01 4.50
CA SER A 79 0.60 21.65 4.51
C SER A 79 1.03 21.23 5.91
N LEU A 80 1.62 20.04 6.05
CA LEU A 80 2.13 19.51 7.31
C LEU A 80 3.65 19.55 7.33
N VAL A 81 4.24 20.00 8.43
CA VAL A 81 5.68 20.06 8.68
C VAL A 81 5.99 19.30 9.97
N ALA A 82 6.91 18.34 9.91
CA ALA A 82 7.27 17.47 11.03
C ALA A 82 8.72 16.94 10.88
N PRO A 83 9.74 17.81 10.91
CA PRO A 83 11.11 17.48 10.54
C PRO A 83 11.76 16.44 11.46
N ASP A 84 11.43 16.44 12.75
CA ASP A 84 11.94 15.43 13.70
C ASP A 84 11.41 14.01 13.40
N PHE A 85 10.26 13.92 12.74
CA PHE A 85 9.73 12.67 12.19
C PHE A 85 10.29 12.35 10.80
N GLY A 86 11.23 13.14 10.28
CA GLY A 86 11.80 12.96 8.95
C GLY A 86 10.97 13.55 7.82
N ILE A 87 9.93 14.35 8.11
CA ILE A 87 9.08 15.00 7.11
C ILE A 87 9.43 16.49 7.01
N GLU A 88 10.03 16.90 5.90
CA GLU A 88 10.20 18.33 5.58
C GLU A 88 8.83 18.95 5.34
N ASN A 89 8.02 18.30 4.50
CA ASN A 89 6.68 18.78 4.21
C ASN A 89 5.77 17.71 3.59
N ILE A 90 4.48 17.70 3.96
CA ILE A 90 3.42 17.02 3.20
C ILE A 90 2.42 18.08 2.75
N ASN A 91 2.33 18.29 1.43
CA ASN A 91 1.30 19.14 0.83
C ASN A 91 0.13 18.29 0.36
N TYR A 92 -1.07 18.65 0.81
CA TYR A 92 -2.32 18.08 0.38
C TYR A 92 -3.17 19.16 -0.27
N ASP A 93 -3.39 19.06 -1.57
CA ASP A 93 -4.08 20.05 -2.38
C ASP A 93 -5.20 19.40 -3.20
N GLN A 94 -6.44 19.49 -2.68
CA GLN A 94 -7.64 18.98 -3.34
C GLN A 94 -7.50 17.52 -3.81
N GLY A 95 -6.84 16.68 -3.01
CA GLY A 95 -6.59 15.26 -3.32
C GLY A 95 -5.27 14.97 -4.02
N ASN A 96 -4.51 15.99 -4.45
CA ASN A 96 -3.12 15.84 -4.84
C ASN A 96 -2.24 15.79 -3.60
N VAL A 97 -1.27 14.87 -3.59
CA VAL A 97 -0.41 14.62 -2.42
C VAL A 97 1.03 14.74 -2.86
N GLN A 98 1.80 15.58 -2.17
CA GLN A 98 3.25 15.64 -2.31
C GLN A 98 3.89 15.43 -0.95
N VAL A 99 4.69 14.37 -0.84
CA VAL A 99 5.49 14.07 0.36
C VAL A 99 6.93 14.47 0.08
N ARG A 100 7.48 15.37 0.89
CA ARG A 100 8.89 15.77 0.88
C ARG A 100 9.53 15.30 2.18
N PRO A 101 10.33 14.24 2.14
CA PRO A 101 11.09 13.83 3.31
C PRO A 101 12.28 14.78 3.53
N THR A 102 12.76 14.84 4.76
CA THR A 102 14.02 15.55 5.08
C THR A 102 15.22 14.87 4.42
N LEU A 103 16.32 15.61 4.27
CA LEU A 103 17.57 15.09 3.70
C LEU A 103 18.16 13.90 4.46
N THR A 104 17.88 13.76 5.76
CA THR A 104 18.33 12.63 6.59
C THR A 104 17.62 11.32 6.26
N MET A 105 16.47 11.38 5.58
CA MET A 105 15.71 10.20 5.14
C MET A 105 16.15 9.69 3.75
N LYS A 106 17.34 10.10 3.27
CA LYS A 106 17.87 9.63 1.99
C LYS A 106 18.15 8.13 2.05
N GLY A 107 17.50 7.36 1.19
CA GLY A 107 17.65 5.89 1.12
C GLY A 107 16.90 5.08 2.18
N GLU A 108 16.24 5.77 3.12
CA GLU A 108 15.51 5.19 4.26
C GLU A 108 14.03 4.99 3.99
N LEU A 109 13.51 5.50 2.87
CA LEU A 109 12.09 5.34 2.54
C LEU A 109 11.81 3.99 1.89
N CYS A 110 10.56 3.59 1.98
CA CYS A 110 9.99 2.55 1.16
C CYS A 110 8.51 2.84 0.87
N GLY A 111 7.95 2.16 -0.12
CA GLY A 111 6.59 2.39 -0.60
C GLY A 111 6.55 2.54 -2.11
N ILE A 112 5.41 3.01 -2.62
CA ILE A 112 5.23 3.21 -4.07
C ILE A 112 6.03 4.41 -4.61
N CYS A 113 6.56 5.25 -3.72
CA CYS A 113 7.40 6.40 -4.08
C CYS A 113 8.91 6.06 -4.10
N GLY A 114 9.28 4.79 -3.95
CA GLY A 114 10.68 4.36 -3.98
C GLY A 114 11.45 4.63 -2.67
N ARG A 115 12.78 4.61 -2.77
CA ARG A 115 13.69 4.64 -1.61
C ARG A 115 14.24 6.00 -1.24
N ASN A 116 14.02 7.02 -2.06
CA ASN A 116 14.61 8.35 -1.87
C ASN A 116 16.15 8.32 -1.85
N ASP A 117 16.81 7.52 -2.70
CA ASP A 117 18.28 7.39 -2.78
C ASP A 117 18.89 7.95 -4.08
N ASP A 118 18.11 8.72 -4.85
CA ASP A 118 18.44 9.23 -6.19
C ASP A 118 18.72 8.14 -7.24
N GLN A 119 18.29 6.88 -7.01
CA GLN A 119 18.48 5.76 -7.93
C GLN A 119 17.16 5.19 -8.43
N PHE A 120 17.01 5.14 -9.76
CA PHE A 120 15.79 4.58 -10.38
C PHE A 120 15.76 3.04 -10.43
N VAL A 121 16.92 2.38 -10.30
CA VAL A 121 17.08 0.94 -10.56
C VAL A 121 16.37 0.09 -9.49
N GLN A 122 16.23 0.59 -8.26
CA GLN A 122 15.58 -0.13 -7.16
C GLN A 122 14.22 0.46 -6.74
N ASP A 123 13.64 1.36 -7.54
CA ASP A 123 12.38 2.01 -7.17
C ASP A 123 11.22 1.02 -7.07
N PHE A 124 11.28 -0.10 -7.81
CA PHE A 124 10.25 -1.13 -7.78
C PHE A 124 10.37 -2.13 -6.62
N ARG A 125 11.09 -1.78 -5.56
CA ARG A 125 11.23 -2.62 -4.36
C ARG A 125 9.87 -2.87 -3.70
N ARG A 126 9.61 -4.12 -3.35
CA ARG A 126 8.39 -4.61 -2.71
C ARG A 126 8.53 -4.62 -1.18
N PRO A 127 7.44 -4.79 -0.42
CA PRO A 127 7.51 -4.89 1.04
C PRO A 127 8.36 -6.07 1.56
N ASP A 128 8.45 -7.16 0.79
CA ASP A 128 9.29 -8.34 1.12
C ASP A 128 10.79 -8.12 0.80
N GLY A 129 11.16 -6.95 0.28
CA GLY A 129 12.52 -6.58 -0.07
C GLY A 129 12.95 -6.94 -1.50
N SER A 130 12.16 -7.75 -2.22
CA SER A 130 12.40 -8.10 -3.62
C SER A 130 12.12 -6.93 -4.58
N VAL A 131 12.52 -7.04 -5.85
CA VAL A 131 12.29 -6.01 -6.88
C VAL A 131 11.24 -6.50 -7.87
N ALA A 132 10.18 -5.71 -8.07
CA ALA A 132 9.15 -6.02 -9.07
C ALA A 132 9.68 -5.77 -10.49
N LYS A 133 9.15 -6.54 -11.45
CA LYS A 133 9.54 -6.43 -12.87
C LYS A 133 9.01 -5.18 -13.56
N ASP A 134 7.92 -4.63 -13.04
CA ASP A 134 7.21 -3.51 -13.64
C ASP A 134 6.45 -2.69 -12.57
N ALA A 135 6.03 -1.50 -12.97
CA ALA A 135 5.35 -0.55 -12.09
C ALA A 135 4.00 -1.06 -11.56
N ALA A 136 3.24 -1.83 -12.36
CA ALA A 136 1.94 -2.35 -11.93
C ALA A 136 2.13 -3.39 -10.83
N SER A 137 3.05 -4.33 -11.02
CA SER A 137 3.46 -5.32 -10.03
C SER A 137 4.03 -4.68 -8.75
N HIS A 138 4.76 -3.57 -8.89
CA HIS A 138 5.27 -2.80 -7.77
C HIS A 138 4.12 -2.17 -6.96
N ILE A 139 3.27 -1.35 -7.59
CA ILE A 139 2.13 -0.70 -6.93
C ILE A 139 1.23 -1.74 -6.26
N HIS A 140 0.97 -2.85 -6.96
CA HIS A 140 0.13 -3.93 -6.47
C HIS A 140 0.65 -4.55 -5.16
N SER A 141 1.96 -4.72 -5.04
CA SER A 141 2.59 -5.30 -3.84
C SER A 141 2.45 -4.43 -2.58
N TRP A 142 2.20 -3.12 -2.75
CA TRP A 142 2.06 -2.15 -1.66
C TRP A 142 0.61 -1.89 -1.25
N ILE A 143 -0.37 -2.56 -1.87
CA ILE A 143 -1.77 -2.42 -1.50
C ILE A 143 -1.99 -3.13 -0.16
N LEU A 144 -2.43 -2.36 0.83
CA LEU A 144 -2.79 -2.90 2.13
C LEU A 144 -4.13 -3.66 2.03
N PRO A 145 -4.21 -4.88 2.61
CA PRO A 145 -5.46 -5.55 2.90
C PRO A 145 -6.50 -4.62 3.49
N SER A 146 -7.53 -4.26 2.72
CA SER A 146 -8.63 -3.45 3.26
C SER A 146 -9.54 -4.32 4.11
N GLN A 147 -9.88 -3.83 5.30
CA GLN A 147 -10.95 -4.38 6.13
C GLN A 147 -12.27 -3.79 5.58
N SER A 148 -13.00 -4.54 4.74
CA SER A 148 -14.36 -4.14 4.36
C SER A 148 -15.39 -5.03 5.07
N CYS A 149 -16.54 -4.41 5.36
CA CYS A 149 -17.77 -4.94 5.94
C CYS A 149 -17.68 -6.32 6.65
N THR A 150 -17.76 -6.29 7.99
CA THR A 150 -17.79 -7.45 8.91
C THR A 150 -16.49 -8.27 8.95
N GLU A 151 -16.18 -8.82 10.13
CA GLU A 151 -15.00 -9.67 10.35
C GLU A 151 -14.96 -10.84 9.34
N GLY A 152 -14.10 -10.75 8.33
CA GLY A 152 -13.90 -11.83 7.37
C GLY A 152 -13.85 -11.40 5.91
N CYS A 153 -14.35 -10.21 5.55
CA CYS A 153 -14.28 -9.73 4.17
C CYS A 153 -13.13 -8.78 3.87
N ASN A 154 -11.98 -9.34 3.54
CA ASN A 154 -10.80 -8.54 3.25
C ASN A 154 -9.97 -9.11 2.10
N LEU A 155 -9.20 -8.22 1.47
CA LEU A 155 -8.10 -8.58 0.58
C LEU A 155 -7.01 -9.28 1.39
N LYS A 156 -6.37 -10.30 0.81
CA LYS A 156 -5.27 -11.05 1.41
C LYS A 156 -4.23 -11.38 0.35
N HIS A 157 -2.97 -11.24 0.71
CA HIS A 157 -1.86 -11.78 -0.07
C HIS A 157 -1.92 -13.31 -0.01
N THR A 158 -2.12 -13.95 -1.17
CA THR A 158 -2.38 -15.39 -1.28
C THR A 158 -1.50 -15.99 -2.37
N LEU A 159 -1.11 -17.25 -2.16
CA LEU A 159 -0.47 -18.05 -3.20
C LEU A 159 -1.52 -18.64 -4.15
N VAL A 160 -1.28 -18.49 -5.44
CA VAL A 160 -2.06 -19.07 -6.53
C VAL A 160 -1.28 -20.26 -7.07
N LYS A 161 -1.97 -21.38 -7.20
CA LYS A 161 -1.47 -22.57 -7.87
C LYS A 161 -2.00 -22.59 -9.30
N LEU A 162 -1.12 -22.85 -10.25
CA LEU A 162 -1.45 -23.19 -11.63
C LEU A 162 -1.03 -24.65 -11.89
N GLU A 163 -1.74 -25.30 -12.80
CA GLU A 163 -1.31 -26.57 -13.37
C GLU A 163 -0.96 -26.30 -14.83
N ASP A 164 0.25 -26.64 -15.22
CA ASP A 164 0.81 -26.34 -16.53
C ASP A 164 1.66 -27.51 -17.03
N GLU A 165 2.05 -27.47 -18.30
CA GLU A 165 2.92 -28.46 -18.94
C GLU A 165 4.24 -27.81 -19.35
N ILE A 166 5.30 -28.09 -18.58
CA ILE A 166 6.62 -27.53 -18.78
C ILE A 166 7.52 -28.60 -19.38
N TYR A 167 8.09 -28.32 -20.56
CA TYR A 167 8.91 -29.27 -21.32
C TYR A 167 8.23 -30.62 -21.60
N GLY A 168 6.89 -30.65 -21.70
CA GLY A 168 6.11 -31.88 -21.94
C GLY A 168 5.77 -32.66 -20.66
N GLU A 169 6.10 -32.12 -19.48
CA GLU A 169 5.79 -32.73 -18.19
C GLU A 169 4.78 -31.89 -17.41
N LYS A 170 3.75 -32.56 -16.88
CA LYS A 170 2.78 -31.91 -16.00
C LYS A 170 3.48 -31.39 -14.76
N SER A 171 3.23 -30.13 -14.46
CA SER A 171 3.85 -29.40 -13.36
C SER A 171 2.80 -28.65 -12.54
N LYS A 172 3.08 -28.50 -11.25
CA LYS A 172 2.33 -27.62 -10.34
C LYS A 172 3.18 -26.38 -10.11
N CYS A 173 2.64 -25.24 -10.48
CA CYS A 173 3.31 -23.95 -10.43
C CYS A 173 2.73 -23.10 -9.31
N TYR A 174 3.60 -22.49 -8.50
CA TYR A 174 3.23 -21.61 -7.40
C TYR A 174 3.89 -20.26 -7.60
N ASN A 175 3.13 -19.18 -7.42
CA ASN A 175 3.70 -17.84 -7.56
C ASN A 175 4.77 -17.59 -6.49
N VAL A 176 5.91 -17.05 -6.91
CA VAL A 176 7.02 -16.74 -6.00
C VAL A 176 6.71 -15.55 -5.08
N HIS A 177 5.87 -14.61 -5.54
CA HIS A 177 5.40 -13.49 -4.74
C HIS A 177 3.88 -13.49 -4.62
N PRO A 178 3.31 -13.42 -3.39
CA PRO A 178 1.88 -13.43 -3.16
C PRO A 178 1.11 -12.38 -3.98
N VAL A 179 -0.05 -12.76 -4.47
CA VAL A 179 -0.97 -11.85 -5.19
C VAL A 179 -2.19 -11.57 -4.32
N LEU A 180 -2.82 -10.41 -4.51
CA LEU A 180 -4.02 -10.08 -3.75
C LEU A 180 -5.22 -10.89 -4.23
N ARG A 181 -5.89 -11.52 -3.26
CA ARG A 181 -7.13 -12.26 -3.43
C ARG A 181 -8.13 -11.82 -2.37
N CYS A 182 -9.40 -11.90 -2.72
CA CYS A 182 -10.47 -11.75 -1.73
C CYS A 182 -10.47 -12.99 -0.84
N SER A 183 -10.75 -12.79 0.44
CA SER A 183 -11.06 -13.91 1.34
C SER A 183 -12.23 -14.74 0.80
N LYS A 184 -12.27 -16.03 1.13
CA LYS A 184 -13.26 -17.00 0.60
C LYS A 184 -14.73 -16.59 0.78
N GLN A 185 -15.01 -15.65 1.69
CA GLN A 185 -16.34 -15.16 2.03
C GLN A 185 -16.80 -13.97 1.15
N CYS A 186 -15.99 -13.57 0.15
CA CYS A 186 -16.26 -12.39 -0.67
C CYS A 186 -16.02 -12.66 -2.15
N ARG A 187 -16.67 -11.84 -2.97
CA ARG A 187 -16.46 -11.77 -4.41
C ARG A 187 -15.56 -10.58 -4.77
N ALA A 188 -14.69 -10.78 -5.76
CA ALA A 188 -13.96 -9.69 -6.38
C ALA A 188 -14.90 -8.80 -7.20
N ILE A 189 -14.90 -7.50 -6.91
CA ILE A 189 -15.67 -6.50 -7.67
C ILE A 189 -14.79 -5.64 -8.58
N LYS A 190 -13.49 -5.57 -8.29
CA LYS A 190 -12.48 -4.96 -9.15
C LYS A 190 -11.25 -5.85 -9.20
N THR A 191 -10.69 -5.97 -10.39
CA THR A 191 -9.48 -6.75 -10.66
C THR A 191 -8.55 -5.97 -11.59
N VAL A 192 -7.28 -6.36 -11.58
CA VAL A 192 -6.25 -5.85 -12.50
C VAL A 192 -5.41 -7.03 -12.98
N ASN A 193 -4.97 -6.98 -14.23
CA ASN A 193 -4.05 -7.97 -14.78
C ASN A 193 -2.62 -7.60 -14.36
N VAL A 194 -1.94 -8.50 -13.68
CA VAL A 194 -0.54 -8.33 -13.26
C VAL A 194 0.30 -9.52 -13.72
N PRO A 195 1.51 -9.29 -14.26
CA PRO A 195 2.43 -10.36 -14.57
C PRO A 195 3.05 -10.91 -13.28
N ILE A 196 2.89 -12.20 -13.03
CA ILE A 196 3.36 -12.86 -11.81
C ILE A 196 4.30 -14.00 -12.20
N GLY A 197 5.43 -14.07 -11.50
CA GLY A 197 6.38 -15.17 -11.64
C GLY A 197 5.96 -16.40 -10.86
N PHE A 198 6.18 -17.58 -11.42
CA PHE A 198 5.88 -18.88 -10.83
C PHE A 198 7.12 -19.76 -10.79
N HIS A 199 7.25 -20.51 -9.69
CA HIS A 199 8.15 -21.65 -9.56
C HIS A 199 7.35 -22.93 -9.73
N CYS A 200 7.84 -23.84 -10.55
CA CYS A 200 7.12 -25.02 -10.98
C CYS A 200 7.85 -26.29 -10.57
N LEU A 201 7.06 -27.25 -10.11
CA LEU A 201 7.53 -28.52 -9.62
C LEU A 201 6.80 -29.66 -10.34
N PRO A 202 7.44 -30.84 -10.49
CA PRO A 202 6.79 -32.00 -11.08
C PRO A 202 5.47 -32.30 -10.38
N TYR A 203 4.43 -32.68 -11.13
CA TYR A 203 3.06 -32.83 -10.61
C TYR A 203 2.97 -33.77 -9.40
N ASP A 204 3.78 -34.83 -9.36
CA ASP A 204 3.77 -35.85 -8.30
C ASP A 204 4.57 -35.44 -7.05
N SER A 205 5.14 -34.23 -7.03
CA SER A 205 5.83 -33.71 -5.85
C SER A 205 4.83 -33.58 -4.69
N ALA A 206 5.17 -34.18 -3.54
CA ALA A 206 4.39 -34.08 -2.31
C ALA A 206 4.56 -32.68 -1.73
N MET A 207 3.60 -31.78 -2.00
CA MET A 207 3.65 -30.42 -1.47
C MET A 207 2.31 -30.01 -0.89
N ASP A 208 2.33 -29.73 0.40
CA ASP A 208 1.25 -29.06 1.11
C ASP A 208 1.37 -27.55 0.91
N LEU A 209 0.25 -26.89 0.57
CA LEU A 209 0.11 -25.42 0.48
C LEU A 209 0.52 -24.67 1.77
N VAL A 210 0.75 -25.40 2.86
CA VAL A 210 1.17 -24.90 4.17
C VAL A 210 2.63 -24.44 4.18
N GLU A 211 3.47 -24.89 3.24
CA GLU A 211 4.87 -24.45 3.10
C GLU A 211 5.03 -23.12 2.35
N GLY A 212 3.96 -22.34 2.17
CA GLY A 212 3.93 -21.12 1.36
C GLY A 212 4.96 -20.03 1.70
N GLN A 213 5.57 -20.06 2.88
CA GLN A 213 6.69 -19.18 3.25
C GLN A 213 8.00 -19.54 2.53
N THR A 214 8.18 -20.78 2.08
CA THR A 214 9.43 -21.25 1.44
C THR A 214 9.57 -20.88 -0.05
N TYR A 215 8.53 -20.28 -0.65
CA TYR A 215 8.51 -19.93 -2.07
C TYR A 215 8.94 -18.50 -2.40
N LEU A 216 9.07 -17.64 -1.39
CA LEU A 216 9.51 -16.25 -1.57
C LEU A 216 10.93 -16.13 -2.13
N ASP A 217 11.75 -17.19 -1.95
CA ASP A 217 13.15 -17.24 -2.38
C ASP A 217 13.41 -18.23 -3.53
N LYS A 218 12.36 -18.78 -4.15
CA LYS A 218 12.52 -19.74 -5.25
C LYS A 218 12.73 -19.02 -6.58
N PRO A 219 13.57 -19.59 -7.48
CA PRO A 219 13.73 -19.02 -8.81
C PRO A 219 12.41 -19.11 -9.58
N GLU A 220 12.18 -18.10 -10.40
CA GLU A 220 11.04 -18.10 -11.31
C GLU A 220 11.36 -18.93 -12.55
N ASP A 221 10.46 -19.87 -12.88
CA ASP A 221 10.54 -20.69 -14.08
C ASP A 221 9.70 -20.12 -15.23
N ILE A 222 8.51 -19.58 -14.92
CA ILE A 222 7.59 -18.98 -15.90
C ILE A 222 6.96 -17.69 -15.37
N THR A 223 6.57 -16.77 -16.27
CA THR A 223 5.75 -15.59 -15.96
C THR A 223 4.37 -15.75 -16.57
N GLU A 224 3.32 -15.60 -15.78
CA GLU A 224 1.93 -15.65 -16.24
C GLU A 224 1.13 -14.42 -15.84
N ILE A 225 0.14 -14.05 -16.65
CA ILE A 225 -0.76 -12.93 -16.34
C ILE A 225 -1.88 -13.44 -15.44
N VAL A 226 -1.96 -12.85 -14.25
CA VAL A 226 -2.95 -13.22 -13.23
C VAL A 226 -3.87 -12.03 -12.95
N GLN A 227 -5.17 -12.30 -12.84
CA GLN A 227 -6.14 -11.30 -12.39
C GLN A 227 -6.01 -11.10 -10.87
N ALA A 228 -5.29 -10.08 -10.41
CA ALA A 228 -5.26 -9.74 -9.00
C ALA A 228 -6.49 -8.95 -8.56
N HIS A 229 -6.97 -9.18 -7.34
CA HIS A 229 -8.14 -8.48 -6.82
C HIS A 229 -7.71 -7.15 -6.20
N THR A 230 -8.48 -6.08 -6.47
CA THR A 230 -8.22 -4.73 -5.93
C THR A 230 -9.38 -4.20 -5.10
N ALA A 231 -10.55 -4.82 -5.17
CA ALA A 231 -11.67 -4.58 -4.26
C ALA A 231 -12.55 -5.83 -4.11
N CYS A 232 -13.08 -6.02 -2.91
CA CYS A 232 -13.95 -7.15 -2.55
C CYS A 232 -15.30 -6.64 -2.06
N ALA A 233 -16.36 -7.39 -2.33
CA ALA A 233 -17.68 -7.22 -1.73
C ALA A 233 -18.17 -8.53 -1.12
N CYS A 234 -18.89 -8.42 0.00
CA CYS A 234 -19.57 -9.56 0.61
C CYS A 234 -20.68 -10.07 -0.32
N GLU A 235 -20.82 -11.39 -0.43
CA GLU A 235 -21.89 -11.99 -1.24
C GLU A 235 -23.26 -11.95 -0.53
N SER A 236 -23.29 -11.64 0.77
CA SER A 236 -24.54 -11.48 1.55
C SER A 236 -24.38 -10.47 2.69
N CYS A 237 -24.79 -9.21 2.46
CA CYS A 237 -25.25 -8.38 3.56
C CYS A 237 -26.69 -8.82 3.88
N SER A 238 -26.85 -9.86 4.71
CA SER A 238 -28.14 -10.10 5.36
C SER A 238 -28.32 -9.02 6.42
N SER A 239 -29.22 -8.08 6.11
CA SER A 239 -29.75 -7.04 7.01
C SER A 239 -30.32 -7.62 8.29
#